data_AF-A0A441H9M7-F1
#
_entry.id   AF-A0A441H9M7-F1
#
_cell.length_a   1.000
_cell.length_b   1.000
_cell.length_c   1.000
_cell.angle_alpha   90.00
_cell.angle_beta   90.00
_cell.angle_gamma   90.00
#
_symmetry.space_group_name_H-M   'P 1'
#
loop_
_entity.id
_entity.type
_entity.pdbx_description
1 polymer ?
#
loop_
_entity_poly.entity_id
_entity_poly.type
_entity_poly.pdbx_seq_one_letter_code
_entity_poly.pdbx_strand_id
1 'polypeptide(L)'
;MFSMKGDPIKALSGFKLPAGAYVAIVSEKPESVSAIRKSVRGRVARVTEVIERTGHQTQVDREPLVDKSAFAPDARSRAVLEGVRIAQQDLRDAGGAYDLNEVRTLMRGVSRQAIDKRVQEGSLLAVPGPSNRRSYPTLQFNRDGTVVPGLKAIREALQTSNSWTVLNFLSHPDVRLGRRKPIELLKSGQLNLVLEAARRHCEQGA
;
A
#
# COMPACT_ATOMS: atom_id res chain seq x y z
N MET A 1 6.92 13.54 -48.68
CA MET A 1 7.26 12.11 -48.48
C MET A 1 5.96 11.40 -48.16
N PHE A 2 5.58 10.39 -48.94
CA PHE A 2 4.37 9.60 -48.67
C PHE A 2 4.80 8.21 -48.22
N SER A 3 4.15 7.68 -47.19
CA SER A 3 4.41 6.34 -46.66
C SER A 3 3.27 5.41 -47.06
N MET A 4 3.61 4.22 -47.55
CA MET A 4 2.65 3.18 -47.90
C MET A 4 2.76 2.02 -46.91
N LYS A 5 1.60 1.50 -46.48
CA LYS A 5 1.51 0.28 -45.66
C LYS A 5 1.26 -0.93 -46.56
N GLY A 6 1.96 -2.04 -46.32
CA GLY A 6 1.88 -3.26 -47.12
C GLY A 6 3.11 -3.50 -47.99
N ASP A 7 3.04 -4.45 -48.94
CA ASP A 7 4.14 -4.79 -49.84
C ASP A 7 4.27 -3.77 -50.99
N PRO A 8 5.28 -2.87 -50.96
CA PRO A 8 5.41 -1.80 -51.93
C PRO A 8 5.75 -2.33 -53.33
N ILE A 9 6.34 -3.52 -53.44
CA ILE A 9 6.75 -4.11 -54.73
C ILE A 9 5.52 -4.49 -55.55
N LYS A 10 4.50 -5.06 -54.89
CA LYS A 10 3.22 -5.36 -55.55
C LYS A 10 2.47 -4.09 -55.94
N ALA A 11 2.45 -3.10 -55.05
CA ALA A 11 1.70 -1.87 -55.28
C ALA A 11 2.27 -1.00 -56.41
N LEU A 12 3.58 -1.11 -56.69
CA LEU A 12 4.26 -0.35 -57.74
C LEU A 12 4.55 -1.16 -59.01
N SER A 13 4.15 -2.44 -59.06
CA SER A 13 4.53 -3.41 -60.11
C SER A 13 4.12 -3.01 -61.55
N GLY A 14 3.17 -2.08 -61.73
CA GLY A 14 2.76 -1.54 -63.04
C GLY A 14 2.96 -0.03 -63.20
N PHE A 15 3.57 0.64 -62.22
CA PHE A 15 3.67 2.10 -62.21
C PHE A 15 4.98 2.55 -62.87
N LYS A 16 4.88 3.29 -63.98
CA LYS A 16 6.05 3.97 -64.57
C LYS A 16 6.32 5.25 -63.80
N LEU A 17 7.52 5.38 -63.24
CA LEU A 17 7.93 6.62 -62.60
C LEU A 17 7.90 7.77 -63.63
N PRO A 18 7.23 8.90 -63.31
CA PRO A 18 7.25 10.07 -64.17
C PRO A 18 8.66 10.69 -64.21
N ALA A 19 8.95 11.43 -65.29
CA ALA A 19 10.24 12.09 -65.45
C ALA A 19 10.55 13.02 -64.25
N GLY A 20 11.74 12.88 -63.66
CA GLY A 20 12.18 13.65 -62.50
C GLY A 20 11.76 13.09 -61.13
N ALA A 21 11.04 11.97 -61.07
CA ALA A 21 10.71 11.30 -59.80
C ALA A 21 11.84 10.38 -59.30
N TYR A 22 11.99 10.32 -57.98
CA TYR A 22 12.98 9.47 -57.30
C TYR A 22 12.32 8.56 -56.26
N VAL A 23 12.84 7.36 -56.08
CA VAL A 23 12.44 6.43 -55.01
C VAL A 23 13.51 6.44 -53.93
N ALA A 24 13.09 6.68 -52.67
CA ALA A 24 13.94 6.54 -51.50
C ALA A 24 13.48 5.33 -50.68
N ILE A 25 14.43 4.50 -50.26
CA ILE A 25 14.19 3.40 -49.31
C ILE A 25 14.86 3.80 -48.00
N VAL A 26 14.08 3.90 -46.93
CA VAL A 26 14.56 4.27 -45.59
C VAL A 26 14.38 3.08 -44.67
N SER A 27 15.42 2.74 -43.90
CA SER A 27 15.36 1.70 -42.87
C SER A 27 16.07 2.18 -41.62
N GLU A 28 15.43 1.97 -40.47
CA GLU A 28 15.99 2.26 -39.14
C GLU A 28 16.97 1.16 -38.67
N LYS A 29 17.07 0.04 -39.40
CA LYS A 29 17.93 -1.11 -39.04
C LYS A 29 19.19 -1.16 -39.91
N PRO A 30 20.40 -1.09 -39.33
CA PRO A 30 21.65 -1.09 -40.08
C PRO A 30 21.85 -2.32 -40.98
N GLU A 31 21.39 -3.49 -40.54
CA GLU A 31 21.56 -4.76 -41.25
C GLU A 31 20.72 -4.77 -42.55
N SER A 32 19.52 -4.18 -42.50
CA SER A 32 18.64 -4.03 -43.66
C SER A 32 19.26 -3.13 -44.73
N VAL A 33 19.94 -2.06 -44.33
CA VAL A 33 20.64 -1.15 -45.24
C VAL A 33 21.76 -1.90 -45.99
N SER A 34 22.51 -2.75 -45.30
CA SER A 34 23.57 -3.57 -45.90
C SER A 34 23.03 -4.60 -46.90
N ALA A 35 21.90 -5.24 -46.59
CA ALA A 35 21.24 -6.18 -47.49
C ALA A 35 20.70 -5.50 -48.77
N ILE A 36 20.06 -4.34 -48.64
CA ILE A 36 19.57 -3.54 -49.77
C ILE A 36 20.74 -3.09 -50.66
N ARG A 37 21.86 -2.66 -50.06
CA ARG A 37 23.05 -2.26 -50.82
C ARG A 37 23.63 -3.41 -51.66
N LYS A 38 23.56 -4.65 -51.17
CA LYS A 38 24.04 -5.84 -51.89
C LYS A 38 23.10 -6.24 -53.04
N SER A 39 21.79 -6.15 -52.86
CA SER A 39 20.81 -6.64 -53.85
C SER A 39 20.61 -5.71 -55.05
N VAL A 40 20.88 -4.41 -54.92
CA VAL A 40 20.64 -3.40 -55.97
C VAL A 40 21.94 -2.89 -56.63
N ARG A 41 23.05 -3.63 -56.45
CA ARG A 41 24.39 -3.28 -56.94
C ARG A 41 24.35 -2.99 -58.45
N GLY A 42 24.70 -1.76 -58.85
CA GLY A 42 24.76 -1.31 -60.26
C GLY A 42 23.51 -0.60 -60.80
N ARG A 43 22.40 -0.55 -60.06
CA ARG A 43 21.17 0.18 -60.47
C ARG A 43 20.86 1.42 -59.61
N VAL A 44 21.77 1.79 -58.71
CA VAL A 44 21.61 2.91 -57.79
C VAL A 44 22.52 4.06 -58.21
N ALA A 45 21.93 5.21 -58.55
CA ALA A 45 22.66 6.40 -58.98
C ALA A 45 23.37 7.14 -57.82
N ARG A 46 22.84 7.06 -56.60
CA ARG A 46 23.44 7.66 -55.40
C ARG A 46 22.94 6.95 -54.15
N VAL A 47 23.85 6.56 -53.26
CA VAL A 47 23.55 6.12 -51.90
C VAL A 47 23.99 7.23 -50.97
N THR A 48 23.03 7.94 -50.36
CA THR A 48 23.32 8.91 -49.30
C THR A 48 22.97 8.26 -47.98
N GLU A 49 23.99 7.93 -47.19
CA GLU A 49 23.82 7.48 -45.82
C GLU A 49 23.53 8.71 -44.95
N VAL A 50 22.25 8.96 -44.66
CA VAL A 50 21.86 9.98 -43.69
C VAL A 50 21.96 9.33 -42.32
N ILE A 51 23.15 9.36 -41.74
CA ILE A 51 23.29 9.15 -40.30
C ILE A 51 22.65 10.38 -39.68
N GLU A 52 21.48 10.19 -39.06
CA GLU A 52 20.92 11.19 -38.17
C GLU A 52 21.98 11.36 -37.07
N ARG A 53 22.87 12.35 -37.24
CA ARG A 53 23.64 12.89 -36.13
C ARG A 53 22.57 13.45 -35.23
N THR A 54 22.11 12.63 -34.29
CA THR A 54 21.30 13.07 -33.17
C THR A 54 22.00 14.33 -32.72
N GLY A 55 21.32 15.46 -32.93
CA GLY A 55 21.90 16.76 -32.65
C GLY A 55 22.54 16.67 -31.27
N HIS A 56 23.66 17.37 -31.09
CA HIS A 56 24.08 17.68 -29.74
C HIS A 56 22.85 18.30 -29.08
N GLN A 57 22.10 17.48 -28.34
CA GLN A 57 21.25 17.98 -27.29
C GLN A 57 22.30 18.61 -26.40
N THR A 58 22.43 19.93 -26.51
CA THR A 58 22.80 20.73 -25.38
C THR A 58 21.97 20.16 -24.26
N GLN A 59 22.59 19.32 -23.44
CA GLN A 59 22.03 18.88 -22.18
C GLN A 59 22.02 20.18 -21.39
N VAL A 60 20.99 20.99 -21.64
CA VAL A 60 20.49 21.92 -20.66
C VAL A 60 20.23 20.97 -19.51
N ASP A 61 21.09 21.02 -18.49
CA ASP A 61 20.78 20.46 -17.18
C ASP A 61 19.48 21.13 -16.80
N ARG A 62 18.37 20.51 -17.21
CA ARG A 62 17.05 20.79 -16.71
C ARG A 62 17.14 20.25 -15.31
N GLU A 63 17.57 21.11 -14.38
CA GLU A 63 17.29 20.92 -12.97
C GLU A 63 15.86 20.36 -12.89
N PRO A 64 15.66 19.22 -12.21
CA PRO A 64 14.35 18.65 -12.11
C PRO A 64 13.40 19.75 -11.61
N LEU A 65 12.41 20.12 -12.43
CA LEU A 65 11.40 21.13 -12.09
C LEU A 65 10.62 20.77 -10.81
N VAL A 66 10.81 19.55 -10.31
CA VAL A 66 10.19 18.97 -9.15
C VAL A 66 11.28 18.71 -8.11
N ASP A 67 11.31 19.55 -7.07
CA ASP A 67 12.13 19.31 -5.90
C ASP A 67 11.64 18.04 -5.19
N LYS A 68 12.47 16.99 -5.22
CA LYS A 68 12.18 15.69 -4.59
C LYS A 68 12.03 15.81 -3.07
N SER A 69 12.60 16.83 -2.44
CA SER A 69 12.50 17.06 -1.00
C SER A 69 11.07 17.40 -0.56
N ALA A 70 10.28 18.04 -1.45
CA ALA A 70 8.87 18.35 -1.21
C ALA A 70 7.98 17.11 -1.04
N PHE A 71 8.45 15.93 -1.48
CA PHE A 71 7.75 14.65 -1.34
C PHE A 71 8.27 13.83 -0.15
N ALA A 72 9.32 14.30 0.53
CA ALA A 72 9.79 13.66 1.74
C ALA A 72 8.84 13.99 2.89
N PRO A 73 8.40 13.01 3.69
CA PRO A 73 7.58 13.29 4.86
C PRO A 73 8.35 14.15 5.84
N ASP A 74 7.69 15.10 6.49
CA ASP A 74 8.29 15.88 7.57
C ASP A 74 8.48 15.02 8.84
N ALA A 75 9.06 15.60 9.89
CA ALA A 75 9.27 14.90 11.16
C ALA A 75 7.96 14.40 11.78
N ARG A 76 6.86 15.15 11.64
CA ARG A 76 5.56 14.80 12.20
C ARG A 76 4.92 13.63 11.45
N SER A 77 4.91 13.68 10.12
CA SER A 77 4.44 12.59 9.26
C SER A 77 5.25 11.32 9.48
N ARG A 78 6.57 11.42 9.67
CA ARG A 78 7.41 10.28 10.06
C ARG A 78 7.02 9.70 11.40
N ALA A 79 6.78 10.53 12.42
CA ALA A 79 6.32 10.07 13.73
C ALA A 79 4.96 9.36 13.64
N VAL A 80 4.03 9.85 12.81
CA VAL A 80 2.74 9.18 12.57
C VAL A 80 2.95 7.80 11.92
N LEU A 81 3.80 7.69 10.91
CA LEU A 81 4.12 6.40 10.27
C LEU A 81 4.75 5.41 11.25
N GLU A 82 5.64 5.89 12.11
CA GLU A 82 6.27 5.05 13.13
C GLU A 82 5.25 4.62 14.19
N GLY A 83 4.35 5.50 14.61
CA GLY A 83 3.25 5.15 15.50
C GLY A 83 2.36 4.03 14.93
N VAL A 84 2.09 4.05 13.62
CA VAL A 84 1.38 2.95 12.95
C VAL A 84 2.18 1.65 12.99
N ARG A 85 3.50 1.70 12.77
CA ARG A 85 4.37 0.50 12.84
C ARG A 85 4.40 -0.11 14.23
N ILE A 86 4.55 0.73 15.26
CA ILE A 86 4.53 0.32 16.66
C ILE A 86 3.20 -0.36 16.98
N ALA A 87 2.08 0.28 16.66
CA ALA A 87 0.75 -0.28 16.89
C ALA A 87 0.53 -1.64 16.20
N GLN A 88 1.05 -1.82 14.98
CA GLN A 88 1.02 -3.11 14.29
C GLN A 88 1.90 -4.17 14.95
N GLN A 89 3.06 -3.78 15.51
CA GLN A 89 3.92 -4.67 16.26
C GLN A 89 3.26 -5.09 17.58
N ASP A 90 2.67 -4.14 18.30
CA ASP A 90 1.92 -4.40 19.53
C ASP A 90 0.78 -5.40 19.29
N LEU A 91 0.09 -5.28 18.16
CA LEU A 91 -0.94 -6.24 17.76
C LEU A 91 -0.35 -7.65 17.51
N ARG A 92 0.80 -7.74 16.83
CA ARG A 92 1.49 -9.02 16.61
C ARG A 92 1.89 -9.66 17.93
N ASP A 93 2.50 -8.90 18.82
CA ASP A 93 2.98 -9.38 20.13
C ASP A 93 1.83 -9.75 21.07
N ALA A 94 0.64 -9.18 20.85
CA ALA A 94 -0.58 -9.55 21.53
C ALA A 94 -1.30 -10.79 20.94
N GLY A 95 -0.72 -11.46 19.95
CA GLY A 95 -1.27 -12.67 19.33
C GLY A 95 -2.10 -12.42 18.07
N GLY A 96 -1.96 -11.25 17.44
CA GLY A 96 -2.61 -10.92 16.17
C GLY A 96 -4.09 -10.53 16.29
N ALA A 97 -4.82 -10.70 15.19
CA ALA A 97 -6.24 -10.38 15.11
C ALA A 97 -6.99 -11.37 14.21
N TYR A 98 -8.26 -11.58 14.54
CA TYR A 98 -9.22 -12.25 13.67
C TYR A 98 -9.85 -11.28 12.66
N ASP A 99 -10.30 -11.81 11.54
CA ASP A 99 -11.23 -11.13 10.64
C ASP A 99 -12.69 -11.28 11.09
N LEU A 100 -13.61 -10.59 10.39
CA LEU A 100 -15.03 -10.63 10.72
C LEU A 100 -15.62 -12.04 10.64
N ASN A 101 -15.25 -12.84 9.64
CA ASN A 101 -15.80 -14.19 9.46
C ASN A 101 -15.28 -15.13 10.55
N GLU A 102 -14.01 -15.04 10.89
CA GLU A 102 -13.40 -15.78 12.00
C GLU A 102 -14.08 -15.45 13.33
N VAL A 103 -14.34 -14.16 13.62
CA VAL A 103 -15.10 -13.76 14.82
C VAL A 103 -16.51 -14.33 14.81
N ARG A 104 -17.20 -14.32 13.66
CA ARG A 104 -18.53 -14.94 13.55
C ARG A 104 -18.50 -16.42 13.87
N THR A 105 -17.50 -17.14 13.35
CA THR A 105 -17.29 -18.57 13.65
C THR A 105 -17.00 -18.78 15.13
N LEU A 106 -16.06 -18.02 15.69
CA LEU A 106 -15.65 -18.08 17.10
C LEU A 106 -16.82 -17.83 18.05
N MET A 107 -17.69 -16.87 17.70
CA MET A 107 -18.87 -16.51 18.47
C MET A 107 -20.12 -17.31 18.09
N ARG A 108 -19.97 -18.49 17.48
CA ARG A 108 -21.07 -19.44 17.16
C ARG A 108 -22.15 -18.86 16.23
N GLY A 109 -21.73 -18.17 15.17
CA GLY A 109 -22.61 -17.71 14.09
C GLY A 109 -23.31 -16.38 14.33
N VAL A 110 -22.86 -15.58 15.29
CA VAL A 110 -23.38 -14.22 15.54
C VAL A 110 -23.41 -13.40 14.23
N SER A 111 -24.46 -12.60 14.05
CA SER A 111 -24.61 -11.78 12.86
C SER A 111 -23.58 -10.65 12.80
N ARG A 112 -23.25 -10.20 11.58
CA ARG A 112 -22.39 -9.02 11.38
C ARG A 112 -22.92 -7.79 12.12
N GLN A 113 -24.23 -7.55 12.06
CA GLN A 113 -24.86 -6.41 12.72
C GLN A 113 -24.71 -6.47 14.25
N ALA A 114 -24.80 -7.66 14.85
CA ALA A 114 -24.59 -7.83 16.28
C ALA A 114 -23.12 -7.61 16.67
N ILE A 115 -22.16 -8.03 15.84
CA ILE A 115 -20.73 -7.70 16.02
C ILE A 115 -20.53 -6.19 15.93
N ASP A 116 -21.08 -5.55 14.90
CA ASP A 116 -20.96 -4.10 14.69
C ASP A 116 -21.57 -3.31 15.86
N LYS A 117 -22.71 -3.76 16.40
CA LYS A 117 -23.31 -3.19 17.62
C LYS A 117 -22.38 -3.31 18.83
N ARG A 118 -21.76 -4.47 19.04
CA ARG A 118 -20.80 -4.66 20.14
C ARG A 118 -19.55 -3.79 19.99
N VAL A 119 -19.08 -3.58 18.77
CA VAL A 119 -17.98 -2.64 18.49
C VAL A 119 -18.40 -1.21 18.81
N GLN A 120 -19.59 -0.80 18.40
CA GLN A 120 -20.11 0.55 18.64
C GLN A 120 -20.30 0.85 20.14
N GLU A 121 -20.83 -0.12 20.88
CA GLU A 121 -20.94 -0.06 22.33
C GLU A 121 -19.61 -0.36 23.03
N GLY A 122 -18.57 -0.72 22.25
CA GLY A 122 -17.24 -1.22 22.59
C GLY A 122 -17.20 -2.25 23.70
N SER A 123 -18.20 -3.13 23.71
CA SER A 123 -18.09 -4.46 24.33
C SER A 123 -17.26 -5.42 23.46
N LEU A 124 -16.82 -4.98 22.28
CA LEU A 124 -15.86 -5.66 21.41
C LEU A 124 -14.89 -4.62 20.84
N LEU A 125 -13.59 -4.95 20.79
CA LEU A 125 -12.54 -4.11 20.24
C LEU A 125 -12.29 -4.46 18.77
N ALA A 126 -12.29 -3.44 17.91
CA ALA A 126 -11.89 -3.56 16.52
C ALA A 126 -10.89 -2.46 16.16
N VAL A 127 -9.76 -2.85 15.57
CA VAL A 127 -8.73 -1.95 15.06
C VAL A 127 -8.78 -1.89 13.52
N PRO A 128 -8.32 -0.80 12.90
CA PRO A 128 -8.12 -0.75 11.46
C PRO A 128 -7.11 -1.80 11.02
N GLY A 129 -7.52 -2.67 10.11
CA GLY A 129 -6.73 -3.75 9.54
C GLY A 129 -6.42 -3.55 8.05
N PRO A 130 -5.89 -4.60 7.39
CA PRO A 130 -5.57 -4.56 5.96
C PRO A 130 -6.76 -4.13 5.11
N SER A 131 -6.51 -3.34 4.07
CA SER A 131 -7.53 -2.83 3.15
C SER A 131 -8.67 -2.07 3.86
N ASN A 132 -8.36 -1.40 4.97
CA ASN A 132 -9.30 -0.66 5.81
C ASN A 132 -10.46 -1.52 6.36
N ARG A 133 -10.26 -2.84 6.44
CA ARG A 133 -11.23 -3.75 7.06
C ARG A 133 -11.00 -3.79 8.56
N ARG A 134 -12.06 -4.06 9.32
CA ARG A 134 -11.96 -4.25 10.77
C ARG A 134 -11.20 -5.54 11.06
N SER A 135 -10.24 -5.44 11.97
CA SER A 135 -9.54 -6.57 12.58
C SER A 135 -9.83 -6.60 14.07
N TYR A 136 -9.99 -7.79 14.63
CA TYR A 136 -10.43 -8.00 16.00
C TYR A 136 -9.29 -8.64 16.79
N PRO A 137 -8.55 -7.88 17.63
CA PRO A 137 -7.41 -8.41 18.38
C PRO A 137 -7.75 -9.69 19.14
N THR A 138 -6.93 -10.74 19.01
CA THR A 138 -7.22 -12.07 19.58
C THR A 138 -7.22 -12.05 21.11
N LEU A 139 -6.43 -11.15 21.73
CA LEU A 139 -6.30 -11.01 23.19
C LEU A 139 -7.65 -10.86 23.91
N GLN A 140 -8.65 -10.28 23.23
CA GLN A 140 -9.95 -9.96 23.81
C GLN A 140 -10.88 -11.16 23.95
N PHE A 141 -10.49 -12.32 23.40
CA PHE A 141 -11.26 -13.55 23.44
C PHE A 141 -10.65 -14.53 24.45
N ASN A 142 -11.53 -15.30 25.10
CA ASN A 142 -11.21 -16.46 25.89
C ASN A 142 -11.06 -17.69 24.99
N ARG A 143 -10.47 -18.77 25.54
CA ARG A 143 -10.26 -20.02 24.79
C ARG A 143 -11.56 -20.69 24.34
N ASP A 144 -12.67 -20.41 25.01
CA ASP A 144 -14.02 -20.93 24.69
C ASP A 144 -14.75 -20.08 23.62
N GLY A 145 -14.10 -19.03 23.10
CA GLY A 145 -14.66 -18.10 22.12
C GLY A 145 -15.51 -16.98 22.70
N THR A 146 -15.65 -16.89 24.03
CA THR A 146 -16.32 -15.75 24.68
C THR A 146 -15.43 -14.52 24.71
N VAL A 147 -16.03 -13.33 24.77
CA VAL A 147 -15.29 -12.07 24.91
C VAL A 147 -14.96 -11.85 26.39
N VAL A 148 -13.75 -11.40 26.66
CA VAL A 148 -13.30 -11.03 28.01
C VAL A 148 -14.24 -9.93 28.55
N PRO A 149 -14.82 -10.12 29.76
CA PRO A 149 -15.75 -9.15 30.31
C PRO A 149 -15.05 -7.83 30.67
N GLY A 150 -15.81 -6.73 30.68
CA GLY A 150 -15.34 -5.43 31.16
C GLY A 150 -14.74 -4.49 30.11
N LEU A 151 -14.57 -4.91 28.85
CA LEU A 151 -14.01 -4.06 27.79
C LEU A 151 -14.73 -2.71 27.64
N LYS A 152 -16.08 -2.72 27.76
CA LYS A 152 -16.88 -1.50 27.70
C LYS A 152 -16.50 -0.52 28.81
N ALA A 153 -16.44 -1.01 30.05
CA ALA A 153 -16.08 -0.20 31.22
C ALA A 153 -14.63 0.32 31.13
N ILE A 154 -13.71 -0.48 30.56
CA ILE A 154 -12.33 -0.04 30.31
C ILE A 154 -12.27 1.10 29.30
N ARG A 155 -12.99 0.99 28.18
CA ARG A 155 -13.06 2.07 27.19
C ARG A 155 -13.62 3.36 27.80
N GLU A 156 -14.66 3.24 28.62
CA GLU A 156 -15.27 4.37 29.34
C GLU A 156 -14.29 4.98 30.36
N ALA A 157 -13.55 4.15 31.10
CA ALA A 157 -12.55 4.60 32.08
C ALA A 157 -11.35 5.32 31.41
N LEU A 158 -10.93 4.85 30.23
CA LEU A 158 -9.88 5.49 29.43
C LEU A 158 -10.36 6.75 28.68
N GLN A 159 -11.67 7.03 28.67
CA GLN A 159 -12.27 8.20 28.01
C GLN A 159 -11.84 8.38 26.54
N THR A 160 -11.60 7.27 25.83
CA THR A 160 -11.10 7.28 24.45
C THR A 160 -11.90 6.35 23.56
N SER A 161 -12.17 6.81 22.34
CA SER A 161 -12.70 5.98 21.26
C SER A 161 -11.59 5.40 20.37
N ASN A 162 -10.32 5.75 20.62
CA ASN A 162 -9.20 5.26 19.84
C ASN A 162 -8.90 3.80 20.18
N SER A 163 -9.24 2.89 19.27
CA SER A 163 -9.02 1.46 19.43
C SER A 163 -7.55 1.08 19.68
N TRP A 164 -6.59 1.83 19.14
CA TRP A 164 -5.17 1.57 19.38
C TRP A 164 -4.76 1.91 20.81
N THR A 165 -5.29 2.99 21.38
CA THR A 165 -5.06 3.33 22.80
C THR A 165 -5.59 2.23 23.72
N VAL A 166 -6.80 1.73 23.45
CA VAL A 166 -7.39 0.61 24.20
C VAL A 166 -6.56 -0.66 24.04
N LEU A 167 -6.13 -0.98 22.82
CA LEU A 167 -5.26 -2.14 22.57
C LEU A 167 -3.96 -2.04 23.37
N ASN A 168 -3.28 -0.90 23.29
CA ASN A 168 -1.98 -0.69 23.92
C ASN A 168 -2.06 -0.79 25.43
N PHE A 169 -3.10 -0.20 26.04
CA PHE A 169 -3.36 -0.37 27.46
C PHE A 169 -3.54 -1.86 27.79
N LEU A 170 -4.35 -2.60 27.02
CA LEU A 170 -4.63 -4.01 27.30
C LEU A 170 -3.42 -4.94 27.11
N SER A 171 -2.55 -4.66 26.14
CA SER A 171 -1.44 -5.54 25.73
C SER A 171 -0.14 -5.33 26.51
N HIS A 172 0.05 -4.17 27.15
CA HIS A 172 1.28 -3.82 27.83
C HIS A 172 1.22 -4.01 29.36
N PRO A 173 2.34 -4.42 29.98
CA PRO A 173 2.48 -4.39 31.44
C PRO A 173 2.26 -2.99 32.02
N ASP A 174 1.42 -2.87 33.05
CA ASP A 174 1.24 -1.61 33.79
C ASP A 174 1.90 -1.71 35.17
N VAL A 175 2.72 -0.72 35.53
CA VAL A 175 3.38 -0.62 36.84
C VAL A 175 2.38 -0.57 38.00
N ARG A 176 1.21 0.07 37.81
CA ARG A 176 0.11 0.14 38.79
C ARG A 176 -0.52 -1.22 39.05
N LEU A 177 -0.33 -2.16 38.12
CA LEU A 177 -0.86 -3.52 38.17
C LEU A 177 0.24 -4.54 38.50
N GLY A 178 1.35 -4.10 39.10
CA GLY A 178 2.47 -4.97 39.44
C GLY A 178 3.21 -5.52 38.21
N ARG A 179 3.29 -4.72 37.13
CA ARG A 179 3.87 -5.12 35.82
C ARG A 179 3.16 -6.31 35.17
N ARG A 180 1.86 -6.48 35.46
CA ARG A 180 1.00 -7.43 34.76
C ARG A 180 0.23 -6.73 33.65
N LYS A 181 -0.14 -7.48 32.62
CA LYS A 181 -0.95 -6.96 31.52
C LYS A 181 -2.41 -6.82 31.99
N PRO A 182 -3.09 -5.70 31.73
CA PRO A 182 -4.51 -5.54 32.04
C PRO A 182 -5.39 -6.68 31.51
N ILE A 183 -5.12 -7.20 30.30
CA ILE A 183 -5.92 -8.28 29.74
C ILE A 183 -5.86 -9.59 30.54
N GLU A 184 -4.72 -9.90 31.15
CA GLU A 184 -4.55 -11.10 31.98
C GLU A 184 -5.34 -10.97 33.28
N LEU A 185 -5.34 -9.76 33.84
CA LEU A 185 -6.13 -9.43 35.02
C LEU A 185 -7.63 -9.51 34.76
N LEU A 186 -8.09 -8.97 33.63
CA LEU A 186 -9.49 -9.09 33.20
C LEU A 186 -9.90 -10.56 33.02
N LYS A 187 -9.04 -11.38 32.40
CA LYS A 187 -9.27 -12.84 32.27
C LYS A 187 -9.35 -13.55 33.61
N SER A 188 -8.66 -13.07 34.63
CA SER A 188 -8.75 -13.57 36.01
C SER A 188 -9.88 -12.96 36.86
N GLY A 189 -10.76 -12.14 36.25
CA GLY A 189 -11.89 -11.51 36.94
C GLY A 189 -11.55 -10.28 37.77
N GLN A 190 -10.33 -9.73 37.67
CA GLN A 190 -9.84 -8.61 38.48
C GLN A 190 -10.23 -7.24 37.89
N LEU A 191 -11.50 -7.07 37.50
CA LEU A 191 -11.98 -5.89 36.76
C LEU A 191 -11.72 -4.56 37.49
N ASN A 192 -12.01 -4.50 38.80
CA ASN A 192 -11.92 -3.26 39.57
C ASN A 192 -10.48 -2.68 39.58
N LEU A 193 -9.48 -3.54 39.76
CA LEU A 193 -8.07 -3.14 39.74
C LEU A 193 -7.68 -2.55 38.38
N VAL A 194 -8.14 -3.16 37.29
CA VAL A 194 -7.86 -2.68 35.94
C VAL A 194 -8.57 -1.35 35.65
N LEU A 195 -9.81 -1.18 36.12
CA LEU A 195 -10.54 0.10 35.97
C LEU A 195 -9.85 1.24 36.70
N GLU A 196 -9.32 1.00 37.90
CA GLU A 196 -8.53 2.02 38.61
C GLU A 196 -7.26 2.41 37.87
N ALA A 197 -6.55 1.43 37.30
CA ALA A 197 -5.37 1.70 36.48
C ALA A 197 -5.74 2.50 35.21
N ALA A 198 -6.85 2.15 34.55
CA ALA A 198 -7.34 2.85 33.37
C ALA A 198 -7.67 4.33 33.66
N ARG A 199 -8.35 4.62 34.78
CA ARG A 199 -8.66 6.01 35.16
C ARG A 199 -7.39 6.85 35.37
N ARG A 200 -6.38 6.27 36.02
CA ARG A 200 -5.07 6.93 36.25
C ARG A 200 -4.17 6.96 35.02
N HIS A 201 -4.51 6.23 33.96
CA HIS A 201 -3.76 6.24 32.70
C HIS A 201 -3.95 7.58 31.97
N CYS A 202 -5.16 8.16 32.02
CA CYS A 202 -5.45 9.47 31.42
C CYS A 202 -4.69 10.61 32.11
N GLU A 203 -4.40 10.51 33.40
CA GLU A 203 -3.71 11.54 34.18
C GLU A 203 -2.23 11.71 33.79
N GLN A 204 -1.63 10.74 33.08
CA GLN A 204 -0.22 10.80 32.65
C GLN A 204 -0.03 11.16 31.16
N GLY A 205 -1.12 11.32 30.41
CA GLY A 205 -1.09 11.63 28.97
C GLY A 205 -1.51 13.05 28.59
N ALA A 206 -1.81 13.92 29.57
CA ALA A 206 -2.24 15.31 29.40
C ALA A 206 -1.08 16.30 29.59
#